data_AF-A0A6I8TBM6-F1
#
_entry.id   AF-A0A6I8TBM6-F1
#
_cell.length_a   1.000
_cell.length_b   1.000
_cell.length_c   1.000
_cell.angle_alpha   90.00
_cell.angle_beta   90.00
_cell.angle_gamma   90.00
#
_symmetry.space_group_name_H-M   'P 1'
#
loop_
_entity.id
_entity.type
_entity.pdbx_description
1 polymer ?
#
loop_
_entity_poly.entity_id
_entity_poly.type
_entity_poly.pdbx_seq_one_letter_code
_entity_poly.pdbx_strand_id
1 'polypeptide(L)'
;MYLTSKRLDVKLFLWGLFLLQIFLISVFLAFGSLLAASSSIQQDDQSPGARNRSQPRSAAWFDVKFVNNQSSSESPSQTAAIEGRQKVVGGGHIRHPRFRPLQLKTIAKPDDYTKYYRPIHYHDGYREHTHLCFIEGTHFPTAKPKKKTPPTAPGRQPVGPITNETDFEAGELDVVVVTEGTEDEEDNDMDNEVLVDGRCRCLPEWHGPDCGLPEVLWRAFIASRIPPRNQTAAPRKVPKNVFYIIDANFISVELLEIQIMELLDVVSLFVLCDRQLPVADGVKSETYTIGPHVMSTDFLKANLDKILLLEDPTCSGRNVFRKMKKFVRKSDMHVEDVLLYSQTDEILNRRAVNYFRWYDNWPHPVRFRLKYTVFGFFWQHPKSTFIGGAACQLSTVDEAFRSDPEALLRIEKPVMLIGDLNHYGGWYCQHCYQLIDIVKYLEFITLVNTNTSASIIRANQSSSYLPDPKKSTVMNVEYIQNLIASGKYFDDKTILTKLQRHVDKYYAPEYVHKNSWRFDNIVINLFARWEDSVIDDEYFS
;
A
#
# COMPACT_ATOMS: atom_id res chain seq x y z
N MET A 1 -25.76 11.21 -37.04
CA MET A 1 -24.77 10.47 -37.86
C MET A 1 -24.83 9.02 -37.40
N TYR A 2 -25.47 8.15 -38.18
CA TYR A 2 -25.72 6.75 -37.83
C TYR A 2 -24.41 5.96 -37.90
N LEU A 3 -23.97 5.37 -36.78
CA LEU A 3 -22.87 4.41 -36.75
C LEU A 3 -23.41 3.03 -37.10
N THR A 4 -23.15 2.59 -38.33
CA THR A 4 -23.39 1.22 -38.79
C THR A 4 -22.39 0.27 -38.15
N SER A 5 -22.90 -0.70 -37.40
CA SER A 5 -22.17 -1.85 -36.88
C SER A 5 -21.57 -2.67 -38.04
N LYS A 6 -20.24 -2.71 -38.15
CA LYS A 6 -19.53 -3.64 -39.03
C LYS A 6 -19.35 -4.95 -38.28
N ARG A 7 -20.08 -6.00 -38.68
CA ARG A 7 -19.76 -7.38 -38.30
C ARG A 7 -18.36 -7.71 -38.82
N LEU A 8 -17.43 -7.95 -37.90
CA LEU A 8 -16.11 -8.52 -38.20
C LEU A 8 -16.31 -9.90 -38.83
N ASP A 9 -15.74 -10.08 -40.03
CA ASP A 9 -15.78 -11.36 -40.74
C ASP A 9 -14.82 -12.34 -40.04
N VAL A 10 -15.41 -13.17 -39.16
CA VAL A 10 -14.71 -14.13 -38.29
C VAL A 10 -13.75 -15.02 -39.07
N LYS A 11 -14.03 -15.27 -40.35
CA LYS A 11 -13.14 -16.04 -41.22
C LYS A 11 -11.82 -15.31 -41.49
N LEU A 12 -11.86 -14.00 -41.75
CA LEU A 12 -10.65 -13.21 -42.00
C LEU A 12 -9.77 -13.12 -40.75
N PHE A 13 -10.39 -13.05 -39.57
CA PHE A 13 -9.70 -13.04 -38.29
C PHE A 13 -9.01 -14.39 -37.99
N LEU A 14 -9.70 -15.51 -38.25
CA LEU A 14 -9.13 -16.85 -38.08
C LEU A 14 -7.99 -17.14 -39.06
N TRP A 15 -8.09 -16.65 -40.31
CA TRP A 15 -6.98 -16.73 -41.27
C TRP A 15 -5.78 -15.88 -40.83
N GLY A 16 -6.01 -14.72 -40.22
CA GLY A 16 -4.95 -13.89 -39.63
C GLY A 16 -4.21 -14.59 -38.49
N LEU A 17 -4.94 -15.25 -37.59
CA LEU A 17 -4.35 -16.04 -36.50
C LEU A 17 -3.56 -17.24 -37.01
N PHE A 18 -4.06 -17.93 -38.05
CA PHE A 18 -3.36 -19.07 -38.65
C PHE A 18 -2.03 -18.66 -39.30
N LEU A 19 -2.00 -17.54 -40.02
CA LEU A 19 -0.77 -17.02 -40.62
C LEU A 19 0.24 -16.53 -39.57
N LEU A 20 -0.23 -15.93 -38.47
CA LEU A 20 0.61 -15.53 -37.34
C LEU A 20 1.28 -16.74 -36.69
N GLN A 21 0.54 -17.85 -36.53
CA GLN A 21 1.07 -19.08 -35.95
C GLN A 21 2.17 -19.71 -36.83
N ILE A 22 1.99 -19.72 -38.15
CA ILE A 22 3.02 -20.20 -39.10
C ILE A 22 4.28 -19.31 -39.05
N PHE A 23 4.10 -18.00 -38.92
CA PHE A 23 5.22 -17.06 -38.78
C PHE A 23 6.01 -17.30 -37.49
N LEU A 24 5.33 -17.52 -36.36
CA LEU A 24 6.01 -17.81 -35.09
C LEU A 24 6.77 -19.14 -35.13
N ILE A 25 6.21 -20.19 -35.74
CA ILE A 25 6.89 -21.48 -35.88
C ILE A 25 8.15 -21.35 -36.74
N SER A 26 8.11 -20.57 -37.82
CA SER A 26 9.27 -20.36 -38.69
C SER A 26 10.38 -19.54 -38.02
N VAL A 27 10.03 -18.57 -37.16
CA VAL A 27 11.02 -17.87 -36.31
C VAL A 27 11.67 -18.81 -35.30
N PHE A 28 10.90 -19.69 -34.64
CA PHE A 28 11.46 -20.66 -33.69
C PHE A 28 12.42 -21.67 -34.35
N LEU A 29 12.10 -22.14 -35.56
CA LEU A 29 12.98 -23.04 -36.31
C LEU A 29 14.28 -22.35 -36.77
N ALA A 30 14.21 -21.06 -37.12
CA ALA A 30 15.39 -20.27 -37.46
C ALA A 30 16.32 -20.06 -36.26
N PHE A 31 15.77 -19.82 -35.06
CA PHE A 31 16.56 -19.66 -33.83
C PHE A 31 17.12 -20.98 -33.28
N GLY A 32 16.39 -22.10 -33.42
CA GLY A 32 16.88 -23.43 -33.02
C GLY A 32 18.13 -23.88 -33.79
N SER A 33 18.28 -23.42 -35.04
CA SER A 33 19.44 -23.75 -35.88
C SER A 33 20.71 -22.98 -35.51
N LEU A 34 20.59 -21.84 -34.81
CA LEU A 34 21.74 -21.05 -34.36
C LEU A 34 22.34 -21.54 -33.03
N LEU A 35 21.56 -22.24 -32.19
CA LEU A 35 22.02 -22.71 -30.88
C LEU A 35 22.74 -24.06 -30.91
N ALA A 36 22.60 -24.83 -32.00
CA ALA A 36 23.28 -26.12 -32.17
C ALA A 36 24.74 -26.00 -32.66
N ALA A 37 25.20 -24.80 -33.02
CA ALA A 37 26.53 -24.57 -33.61
C ALA A 37 27.61 -24.10 -32.61
N SER A 38 27.29 -23.94 -31.31
CA SER A 38 28.20 -23.32 -30.33
C SER A 38 28.66 -24.21 -29.16
N SER A 39 28.49 -25.54 -29.24
CA SER A 39 28.96 -26.47 -28.19
C SER A 39 29.89 -27.56 -28.72
N SER A 40 31.13 -27.18 -29.01
CA SER A 40 32.27 -28.11 -29.03
C SER A 40 33.53 -27.37 -28.56
N ILE A 41 34.40 -28.06 -27.80
CA ILE A 41 35.69 -27.63 -27.17
C ILE A 41 35.50 -27.42 -25.64
N GLN A 42 36.16 -28.09 -24.68
CA GLN A 42 37.27 -29.06 -24.62
C GLN A 42 37.18 -29.83 -23.28
N GLN A 43 37.44 -31.15 -23.30
CA GLN A 43 37.74 -31.98 -22.12
C GLN A 43 39.27 -32.07 -21.97
N ASP A 44 39.80 -32.00 -20.75
CA ASP A 44 41.04 -32.66 -20.37
C ASP A 44 41.11 -32.94 -18.86
N ASP A 45 41.63 -34.12 -18.55
CA ASP A 45 41.70 -34.83 -17.26
C ASP A 45 42.76 -34.29 -16.28
N GLN A 46 42.53 -34.46 -14.97
CA GLN A 46 43.43 -35.22 -14.05
C GLN A 46 42.96 -35.21 -12.58
N SER A 47 43.15 -36.36 -11.92
CA SER A 47 42.99 -36.67 -10.48
C SER A 47 44.19 -37.56 -10.08
N PRO A 48 44.39 -38.03 -8.82
CA PRO A 48 44.01 -37.51 -7.49
C PRO A 48 45.19 -37.57 -6.46
N GLY A 49 44.98 -37.10 -5.22
CA GLY A 49 45.96 -37.29 -4.14
C GLY A 49 45.36 -37.13 -2.73
N ALA A 50 45.49 -38.17 -1.90
CA ALA A 50 44.80 -38.38 -0.63
C ALA A 50 45.65 -38.07 0.62
N ARG A 51 45.00 -37.70 1.75
CA ARG A 51 44.98 -38.39 3.08
C ARG A 51 44.75 -37.47 4.29
N ASN A 52 43.79 -37.89 5.13
CA ASN A 52 43.76 -38.02 6.61
C ASN A 52 44.19 -36.84 7.53
N ARG A 53 43.71 -36.65 8.76
CA ARG A 53 42.60 -37.11 9.64
C ARG A 53 42.84 -36.38 10.98
N SER A 54 41.79 -36.03 11.74
CA SER A 54 41.68 -35.89 13.21
C SER A 54 41.35 -34.50 13.81
N GLN A 55 40.16 -34.45 14.43
CA GLN A 55 39.73 -33.60 15.57
C GLN A 55 40.46 -34.04 16.88
N PRO A 56 40.38 -33.35 18.07
CA PRO A 56 39.25 -32.52 18.55
C PRO A 56 39.55 -31.29 19.48
N ARG A 57 38.45 -30.60 19.82
CA ARG A 57 38.12 -29.84 21.05
C ARG A 57 38.51 -28.35 21.25
N SER A 58 37.43 -27.57 21.34
CA SER A 58 37.07 -26.51 22.31
C SER A 58 37.74 -25.12 22.30
N ALA A 59 36.82 -24.14 22.27
CA ALA A 59 36.82 -22.82 22.90
C ALA A 59 37.41 -21.61 22.12
N ALA A 60 36.48 -20.68 21.89
CA ALA A 60 36.59 -19.21 21.90
C ALA A 60 37.43 -18.48 20.83
N TRP A 61 36.70 -17.66 20.07
CA TRP A 61 36.98 -16.30 19.61
C TRP A 61 38.34 -15.93 18.96
N PHE A 62 38.22 -15.55 17.69
CA PHE A 62 39.07 -14.64 16.90
C PHE A 62 40.59 -14.79 17.04
N ASP A 63 41.21 -15.53 16.12
CA ASP A 63 42.59 -15.25 15.69
C ASP A 63 42.80 -15.75 14.25
N VAL A 64 42.97 -14.82 13.30
CA VAL A 64 43.49 -15.15 11.97
C VAL A 64 44.90 -14.59 11.89
N LYS A 65 45.88 -15.48 12.02
CA LYS A 65 47.28 -15.19 11.72
C LYS A 65 47.43 -15.03 10.20
N PHE A 66 47.90 -13.86 9.78
CA PHE A 66 48.37 -13.65 8.41
C PHE A 66 49.85 -14.01 8.31
N VAL A 67 50.17 -14.96 7.42
CA VAL A 67 51.54 -15.18 6.95
C VAL A 67 51.86 -14.07 5.96
N ASN A 68 52.80 -13.22 6.36
CA ASN A 68 53.30 -12.10 5.59
C ASN A 68 54.38 -12.64 4.63
N ASN A 69 54.22 -12.42 3.33
CA ASN A 69 55.36 -12.48 2.40
C ASN A 69 55.62 -11.05 1.96
N GLN A 70 56.65 -10.45 2.56
CA GLN A 70 57.20 -9.17 2.14
C GLN A 70 57.93 -9.35 0.81
N SER A 71 57.67 -8.45 -0.12
CA SER A 71 58.71 -7.96 -1.02
C SER A 71 58.63 -6.43 -1.07
N SER A 72 59.63 -5.85 -0.42
CA SER A 72 60.19 -4.50 -0.50
C SER A 72 59.89 -3.68 -1.76
N SER A 73 59.63 -2.39 -1.57
CA SER A 73 60.61 -1.35 -1.97
C SER A 73 60.18 0.03 -1.46
N GLU A 74 61.19 0.76 -1.03
CA GLU A 74 61.17 2.06 -0.37
C GLU A 74 60.65 3.20 -1.26
N SER A 75 60.01 4.18 -0.62
CA SER A 75 59.86 5.55 -1.11
C SER A 75 61.19 6.31 -0.95
N PRO A 76 61.44 7.41 -1.69
CA PRO A 76 61.07 8.67 -1.08
C PRO A 76 60.54 9.76 -2.04
N SER A 77 59.91 10.71 -1.36
CA SER A 77 59.40 12.03 -1.73
C SER A 77 60.17 12.82 -2.80
N GLN A 78 59.44 13.65 -3.56
CA GLN A 78 59.61 15.11 -3.58
C GLN A 78 58.57 15.86 -4.44
N THR A 79 58.22 17.04 -3.95
CA THR A 79 57.45 18.14 -4.54
C THR A 79 57.99 18.68 -5.85
N ALA A 80 57.11 19.01 -6.82
CA ALA A 80 57.23 20.22 -7.66
C ALA A 80 55.96 20.46 -8.49
N ALA A 81 55.51 21.71 -8.52
CA ALA A 81 54.47 22.22 -9.39
C ALA A 81 55.00 22.40 -10.83
N ILE A 82 54.18 22.04 -11.83
CA ILE A 82 54.35 22.50 -13.21
C ILE A 82 52.97 22.88 -13.76
N GLU A 83 52.79 24.18 -14.00
CA GLU A 83 51.74 24.74 -14.84
C GLU A 83 51.91 24.24 -16.28
N GLY A 84 50.91 23.53 -16.79
CA GLY A 84 50.83 23.09 -18.18
C GLY A 84 49.42 23.33 -18.71
N ARG A 85 49.22 24.51 -19.29
CA ARG A 85 48.00 24.91 -20.00
C ARG A 85 47.83 24.03 -21.24
N GLN A 86 46.89 23.09 -21.23
CA GLN A 86 46.50 22.37 -22.45
C GLN A 86 44.98 22.44 -22.68
N LYS A 87 44.65 22.82 -23.91
CA LYS A 87 43.35 23.21 -24.43
C LYS A 87 42.33 22.07 -24.34
N VAL A 88 41.10 22.51 -24.06
CA VAL A 88 39.83 21.81 -24.19
C VAL A 88 39.73 21.04 -25.52
N VAL A 89 39.42 19.74 -25.44
CA VAL A 89 38.70 19.01 -26.48
C VAL A 89 37.49 18.37 -25.79
N GLY A 90 36.31 18.75 -26.26
CA GLY A 90 35.03 18.44 -25.62
C GLY A 90 34.68 16.96 -25.73
N GLY A 91 34.64 16.29 -24.58
CA GLY A 91 33.79 15.13 -24.36
C GLY A 91 32.52 15.63 -23.66
N GLY A 92 31.43 15.80 -24.40
CA GLY A 92 30.14 16.13 -23.84
C GLY A 92 29.63 14.97 -22.99
N HIS A 93 30.01 14.92 -21.70
CA HIS A 93 29.23 14.18 -20.73
C HIS A 93 27.84 14.83 -20.69
N ILE A 94 26.84 14.09 -21.18
CA ILE A 94 25.44 14.36 -20.84
C ILE A 94 25.38 14.26 -19.32
N ARG A 95 25.46 15.40 -18.64
CA ARG A 95 25.23 15.47 -17.21
C ARG A 95 23.75 15.18 -17.02
N HIS A 96 23.44 14.00 -16.50
CA HIS A 96 22.13 13.77 -15.91
C HIS A 96 21.86 14.94 -14.95
N PRO A 97 20.69 15.60 -15.05
CA PRO A 97 20.40 16.73 -14.18
C PRO A 97 20.55 16.26 -12.74
N ARG A 98 21.48 16.86 -11.99
CA ARG A 98 21.56 16.63 -10.54
C ARG A 98 20.19 16.94 -9.97
N PHE A 99 19.50 15.91 -9.51
CA PHE A 99 18.25 16.06 -8.79
C PHE A 99 18.51 17.03 -7.63
N ARG A 100 17.77 18.13 -7.61
CA ARG A 100 17.69 18.96 -6.41
C ARG A 100 16.57 18.35 -5.59
N PRO A 101 16.72 18.20 -4.26
CA PRO A 101 15.61 17.79 -3.42
C PRO A 101 14.39 18.65 -3.77
N LEU A 102 13.25 18.01 -4.03
CA LEU A 102 11.99 18.69 -4.32
C LEU A 102 11.66 19.57 -3.12
N GLN A 103 11.97 20.85 -3.22
CA GLN A 103 11.71 21.81 -2.16
C GLN A 103 10.23 22.19 -2.22
N LEU A 104 9.42 21.46 -1.46
CA LEU A 104 8.06 21.89 -1.21
C LEU A 104 8.11 23.22 -0.46
N LYS A 105 7.63 24.30 -1.09
CA LYS A 105 7.66 25.63 -0.48
C LYS A 105 6.50 25.87 0.48
N THR A 106 5.36 25.23 0.24
CA THR A 106 4.10 25.49 0.94
C THR A 106 3.26 24.22 0.98
N ILE A 107 2.65 23.89 2.12
CA ILE A 107 1.63 22.84 2.17
C ILE A 107 0.33 23.37 1.55
N ALA A 108 -0.43 22.49 0.89
CA ALA A 108 -1.77 22.82 0.43
C ALA A 108 -2.65 23.34 1.57
N LYS A 109 -3.59 24.22 1.24
CA LYS A 109 -4.52 24.74 2.25
C LYS A 109 -5.39 23.58 2.80
N PRO A 110 -5.81 23.67 4.08
CA PRO A 110 -6.74 22.71 4.64
C PRO A 110 -8.01 22.60 3.79
N ASP A 111 -8.49 21.37 3.59
CA ASP A 111 -9.77 21.13 2.93
C ASP A 111 -10.92 21.78 3.71
N ASP A 112 -11.95 22.20 2.98
CA ASP A 112 -13.21 22.58 3.60
C ASP A 112 -13.88 21.36 4.26
N TYR A 113 -14.28 21.52 5.53
CA TYR A 113 -14.94 20.46 6.30
C TYR A 113 -16.27 20.04 5.68
N THR A 114 -16.93 20.90 4.89
CA THR A 114 -18.18 20.57 4.17
C THR A 114 -18.03 19.43 3.17
N LYS A 115 -16.78 19.14 2.72
CA LYS A 115 -16.46 17.97 1.90
C LYS A 115 -16.63 16.65 2.66
N TYR A 116 -16.53 16.68 3.99
CA TYR A 116 -16.49 15.50 4.85
C TYR A 116 -17.67 15.42 5.82
N TYR A 117 -18.32 16.54 6.13
CA TYR A 117 -19.44 16.62 7.06
C TYR A 117 -20.62 17.33 6.43
N ARG A 118 -21.83 16.80 6.67
CA ARG A 118 -23.10 17.42 6.31
C ARG A 118 -23.84 17.87 7.56
N PRO A 119 -24.32 19.12 7.63
CA PRO A 119 -25.22 19.53 8.70
C PRO A 119 -26.61 18.90 8.50
N ILE A 120 -27.18 18.43 9.60
CA ILE A 120 -28.55 17.97 9.71
C ILE A 120 -29.27 18.90 10.67
N HIS A 121 -30.49 19.30 10.29
CA HIS A 121 -31.34 20.16 11.11
C HIS A 121 -32.46 19.33 11.71
N TYR A 122 -32.70 19.48 13.02
CA TYR A 122 -33.79 18.80 13.70
C TYR A 122 -34.40 19.70 14.77
N HIS A 123 -35.66 19.47 15.12
CA HIS A 123 -36.37 20.24 16.12
C HIS A 123 -36.72 19.34 17.31
N ASP A 124 -36.28 19.70 18.52
CA ASP A 124 -36.49 18.90 19.73
C ASP A 124 -37.84 19.16 20.43
N GLY A 125 -38.71 19.93 19.77
CA GLY A 125 -39.99 20.40 20.32
C GLY A 125 -39.91 21.80 20.93
N TYR A 126 -38.71 22.30 21.25
CA TYR A 126 -38.49 23.64 21.82
C TYR A 126 -37.61 24.52 20.93
N ARG A 127 -36.59 23.95 20.29
CA ARG A 127 -35.59 24.66 19.49
C ARG A 127 -35.17 23.84 18.28
N GLU A 128 -34.76 24.57 17.26
CA GLU A 128 -34.06 24.00 16.11
C GLU A 128 -32.57 23.85 16.46
N HIS A 129 -32.07 22.64 16.27
CA HIS A 129 -30.67 22.27 16.47
C HIS A 129 -30.04 21.88 15.14
N THR A 130 -28.72 22.04 15.05
CA THR A 130 -27.93 21.59 13.91
C THR A 130 -26.85 20.63 14.39
N HIS A 131 -26.82 19.43 13.84
CA HIS A 131 -25.82 18.41 14.13
C HIS A 131 -24.97 18.14 12.88
N LEU A 132 -23.67 17.91 13.03
CA LEU A 132 -22.80 17.54 11.91
C LEU A 132 -22.71 16.02 11.82
N CYS A 133 -22.97 15.46 10.65
CA CYS A 133 -22.82 14.03 10.38
C CYS A 133 -21.71 13.79 9.37
N PHE A 134 -20.84 12.83 9.65
CA PHE A 134 -19.73 12.45 8.81
C PHE A 134 -20.23 11.71 7.56
N ILE A 135 -19.88 12.20 6.38
CA ILE A 135 -20.50 11.79 5.12
C ILE A 135 -20.24 10.32 4.81
N GLU A 136 -18.99 9.85 4.97
CA GLU A 136 -18.60 8.47 4.65
C GLU A 136 -19.23 7.45 5.62
N GLY A 137 -19.58 7.87 6.84
CA GLY A 137 -20.12 7.00 7.88
C GLY A 137 -21.62 7.08 8.10
N THR A 138 -22.33 7.98 7.43
CA THR A 138 -23.76 8.23 7.66
C THR A 138 -24.59 7.76 6.47
N HIS A 139 -25.72 7.11 6.73
CA HIS A 139 -26.71 6.77 5.72
C HIS A 139 -27.54 8.01 5.35
N PHE A 140 -27.43 8.46 4.10
CA PHE A 140 -28.31 9.49 3.54
C PHE A 140 -29.28 8.82 2.54
N PRO A 141 -30.60 8.96 2.72
CA PRO A 141 -31.58 8.50 1.74
C PRO A 141 -31.25 9.12 0.38
N THR A 142 -31.13 8.28 -0.64
CA THR A 142 -31.00 8.77 -2.00
C THR A 142 -32.32 9.43 -2.40
N ALA A 143 -32.29 10.70 -2.77
CA ALA A 143 -33.48 11.39 -3.24
C ALA A 143 -34.08 10.58 -4.41
N LYS A 144 -35.25 9.97 -4.19
CA LYS A 144 -36.01 9.29 -5.27
C LYS A 144 -36.15 10.30 -6.43
N PRO A 145 -35.84 9.92 -7.69
CA PRO A 145 -36.06 10.81 -8.81
C PRO A 145 -37.54 11.20 -8.83
N LYS A 146 -37.82 12.49 -8.72
CA LYS A 146 -39.20 13.02 -8.77
C LYS A 146 -39.90 12.42 -9.99
N LYS A 147 -40.90 11.56 -9.77
CA LYS A 147 -41.84 11.14 -10.82
C LYS A 147 -42.38 12.43 -11.45
N LYS A 148 -42.04 12.69 -12.70
CA LYS A 148 -42.65 13.78 -13.47
C LYS A 148 -44.13 13.46 -13.61
N THR A 149 -44.96 14.15 -12.85
CA THR A 149 -46.41 14.18 -13.09
C THR A 149 -46.63 14.70 -14.51
N PRO A 150 -47.38 14.01 -15.38
CA PRO A 150 -47.69 14.54 -16.70
C PRO A 150 -48.51 15.83 -16.56
N PRO A 151 -48.30 16.85 -17.42
CA PRO A 151 -49.06 18.08 -17.35
C PRO A 151 -50.52 17.83 -17.72
N THR A 152 -51.41 18.25 -16.83
CA THR A 152 -52.86 18.29 -17.02
C THR A 152 -53.19 19.19 -18.22
N ALA A 153 -53.84 18.64 -19.24
CA ALA A 153 -54.37 19.42 -20.36
C ALA A 153 -55.67 20.15 -19.94
N PRO A 154 -55.92 21.38 -20.41
CA PRO A 154 -57.06 22.17 -19.98
C PRO A 154 -58.34 21.84 -20.79
N GLY A 155 -59.41 21.57 -20.04
CA GLY A 155 -60.79 22.02 -20.25
C GLY A 155 -61.46 21.88 -21.62
N ARG A 156 -62.48 21.00 -21.68
CA ARG A 156 -63.73 21.26 -22.40
C ARG A 156 -64.91 20.64 -21.64
N GLN A 157 -65.81 21.50 -21.17
CA GLN A 157 -67.19 21.20 -20.73
C GLN A 157 -68.16 21.51 -21.90
N PRO A 158 -69.49 21.33 -21.78
CA PRO A 158 -70.26 20.20 -21.23
C PRO A 158 -71.47 19.85 -22.13
N VAL A 159 -72.03 18.62 -22.08
CA VAL A 159 -73.47 18.37 -22.39
C VAL A 159 -73.93 17.12 -21.62
N GLY A 160 -75.00 17.23 -20.81
CA GLY A 160 -75.70 16.09 -20.17
C GLY A 160 -76.71 15.41 -21.12
N PRO A 161 -77.77 14.71 -20.66
CA PRO A 161 -78.20 14.39 -19.28
C PRO A 161 -78.60 12.90 -19.08
N ILE A 162 -79.33 12.60 -17.98
CA ILE A 162 -80.23 11.43 -17.72
C ILE A 162 -79.55 10.24 -17.01
N THR A 163 -79.62 10.07 -15.67
CA THR A 163 -80.67 9.52 -14.76
C THR A 163 -80.95 8.01 -14.84
N ASN A 164 -81.00 7.39 -13.64
CA ASN A 164 -81.61 6.10 -13.22
C ASN A 164 -80.74 4.84 -13.42
N GLU A 165 -80.25 4.20 -12.36
CA GLU A 165 -80.90 3.28 -11.38
C GLU A 165 -80.94 1.81 -11.83
N THR A 166 -80.65 0.92 -10.87
CA THR A 166 -80.94 -0.53 -10.74
C THR A 166 -80.05 -1.58 -11.43
N ASP A 167 -79.27 -2.28 -10.59
CA ASP A 167 -79.34 -3.72 -10.24
C ASP A 167 -79.68 -4.75 -11.32
N PHE A 168 -78.81 -5.76 -11.53
CA PHE A 168 -79.08 -7.15 -11.11
C PHE A 168 -77.90 -8.10 -11.38
N GLU A 169 -77.84 -9.11 -10.51
CA GLU A 169 -76.85 -10.17 -10.34
C GLU A 169 -76.75 -11.18 -11.48
N ALA A 170 -75.60 -11.84 -11.60
CA ALA A 170 -75.48 -13.30 -11.62
C ALA A 170 -74.00 -13.69 -11.48
N GLY A 171 -73.67 -14.34 -10.36
CA GLY A 171 -72.35 -14.93 -10.12
C GLY A 171 -72.23 -16.36 -10.65
N GLU A 172 -70.99 -16.79 -10.87
CA GLU A 172 -70.56 -18.15 -10.56
C GLU A 172 -69.10 -18.14 -10.06
N LEU A 173 -68.97 -18.57 -8.81
CA LEU A 173 -67.81 -18.89 -7.97
C LEU A 173 -67.17 -20.21 -8.48
N ASP A 174 -65.95 -20.68 -8.21
CA ASP A 174 -64.92 -20.47 -7.16
C ASP A 174 -63.64 -21.21 -7.69
N VAL A 175 -62.39 -20.99 -7.28
CA VAL A 175 -61.81 -21.36 -5.97
C VAL A 175 -60.54 -20.56 -5.69
N VAL A 176 -60.66 -19.79 -4.61
CA VAL A 176 -59.73 -19.34 -3.55
C VAL A 176 -58.33 -19.98 -3.44
N VAL A 177 -57.30 -19.14 -3.33
CA VAL A 177 -56.22 -19.32 -2.34
C VAL A 177 -56.16 -18.05 -1.47
N VAL A 178 -56.34 -18.28 -0.17
CA VAL A 178 -56.38 -17.31 0.92
C VAL A 178 -54.98 -16.74 1.15
N THR A 179 -54.86 -15.41 1.17
CA THR A 179 -53.89 -14.72 2.01
C THR A 179 -54.63 -13.62 2.76
N GLU A 180 -54.71 -13.80 4.08
CA GLU A 180 -55.26 -12.86 5.04
C GLU A 180 -54.62 -11.48 4.87
N GLY A 181 -55.47 -10.45 4.90
CA GLY A 181 -55.06 -9.06 4.99
C GLY A 181 -55.16 -8.54 6.41
N THR A 182 -54.60 -7.35 6.59
CA THR A 182 -54.52 -6.49 7.78
C THR A 182 -53.44 -6.96 8.78
N GLU A 183 -52.43 -6.15 9.10
CA GLU A 183 -52.54 -4.78 9.59
C GLU A 183 -51.53 -3.81 8.92
N ASP A 184 -52.02 -2.60 8.63
CA ASP A 184 -51.24 -1.45 8.22
C ASP A 184 -50.31 -0.99 9.37
N GLU A 185 -49.11 -1.57 9.47
CA GLU A 185 -48.02 -1.01 10.28
C GLU A 185 -47.16 -0.07 9.43
N GLU A 186 -47.44 1.23 9.56
CA GLU A 186 -46.49 2.35 9.54
C GLU A 186 -45.24 2.20 8.64
N ASP A 187 -45.43 2.28 7.33
CA ASP A 187 -44.36 2.39 6.33
C ASP A 187 -43.73 3.80 6.25
N ASN A 188 -43.62 4.51 7.39
CA ASN A 188 -43.27 5.94 7.44
C ASN A 188 -41.93 6.31 8.12
N ASP A 189 -41.05 5.34 8.42
CA ASP A 189 -39.78 5.64 9.12
C ASP A 189 -38.49 5.47 8.27
N MET A 190 -38.60 5.20 6.97
CA MET A 190 -37.43 4.96 6.11
C MET A 190 -36.92 6.19 5.34
N ASP A 191 -37.56 7.36 5.50
CA ASP A 191 -37.24 8.56 4.70
C ASP A 191 -36.55 9.69 5.50
N ASN A 192 -36.30 9.53 6.81
CA ASN A 192 -35.63 10.55 7.61
C ASN A 192 -34.12 10.33 7.70
N GLU A 193 -33.35 11.35 7.30
CA GLU A 193 -31.89 11.48 7.52
C GLU A 193 -31.51 11.50 9.01
N VAL A 194 -32.51 11.70 9.88
CA VAL A 194 -32.38 11.99 11.30
C VAL A 194 -33.21 10.97 12.07
N LEU A 195 -32.60 10.35 13.08
CA LEU A 195 -33.38 9.69 14.12
C LEU A 195 -34.22 10.76 14.83
N VAL A 196 -35.37 10.38 15.40
CA VAL A 196 -36.32 11.30 16.06
C VAL A 196 -35.65 12.16 17.16
N ASP A 197 -34.51 11.71 17.68
CA ASP A 197 -33.70 12.38 18.70
C ASP A 197 -32.55 13.27 18.17
N GLY A 198 -32.45 13.48 16.85
CA GLY A 198 -31.42 14.32 16.24
C GLY A 198 -30.09 13.61 15.94
N ARG A 199 -29.99 12.29 16.19
CA ARG A 199 -28.75 11.53 15.94
C ARG A 199 -28.58 11.13 14.47
N CYS A 200 -27.33 11.10 14.03
CA CYS A 200 -26.95 10.59 12.71
C CYS A 200 -27.20 9.07 12.63
N ARG A 201 -27.74 8.58 11.52
CA ARG A 201 -27.91 7.14 11.27
C ARG A 201 -26.63 6.55 10.68
N CYS A 202 -25.86 5.83 11.48
CA CYS A 202 -24.56 5.31 11.04
C CYS A 202 -24.68 4.10 10.11
N LEU A 203 -23.79 4.05 9.12
CA LEU A 203 -23.56 2.88 8.29
C LEU A 203 -22.90 1.76 9.11
N PRO A 204 -22.99 0.49 8.67
CA PRO A 204 -22.22 -0.59 9.26
C PRO A 204 -20.73 -0.23 9.34
N GLU A 205 -20.09 -0.60 10.45
CA GLU A 205 -18.70 -0.25 10.80
C GLU A 205 -18.43 1.22 11.17
N TRP A 206 -19.46 2.04 11.37
CA TRP A 206 -19.31 3.42 11.83
C TRP A 206 -20.08 3.65 13.12
N HIS A 207 -19.50 4.45 14.01
CA HIS A 207 -19.95 4.67 15.38
C HIS A 207 -19.86 6.15 15.76
N GLY A 208 -20.39 6.46 16.95
CA GLY A 208 -20.33 7.81 17.52
C GLY A 208 -21.55 8.67 17.14
N PRO A 209 -21.69 9.85 17.77
CA PRO A 209 -22.86 10.72 17.59
C PRO A 209 -22.95 11.28 16.17
N ASP A 210 -21.81 11.47 15.50
CA ASP A 210 -21.68 12.00 14.15
C ASP A 210 -21.35 10.93 13.11
N CYS A 211 -21.32 9.65 13.50
CA CYS A 211 -20.89 8.52 12.65
C CYS A 211 -19.47 8.65 12.08
N GLY A 212 -18.59 9.44 12.70
CA GLY A 212 -17.22 9.61 12.22
C GLY A 212 -16.19 8.66 12.81
N LEU A 213 -16.58 7.78 13.75
CA LEU A 213 -15.67 6.84 14.41
C LEU A 213 -15.73 5.46 13.73
N PRO A 214 -14.71 5.06 12.94
CA PRO A 214 -14.72 3.76 12.27
C PRO A 214 -14.53 2.60 13.26
N GLU A 215 -15.06 1.43 12.93
CA GLU A 215 -15.04 0.19 13.73
C GLU A 215 -13.63 -0.14 14.26
N VAL A 216 -12.61 -0.01 13.41
CA VAL A 216 -11.21 -0.29 13.77
C VAL A 216 -10.72 0.56 14.97
N LEU A 217 -11.18 1.80 15.07
CA LEU A 217 -10.87 2.72 16.17
C LEU A 217 -11.82 2.50 17.35
N TRP A 218 -13.12 2.34 17.10
CA TRP A 218 -14.11 2.02 18.14
C TRP A 218 -13.64 0.83 19.00
N ARG A 219 -13.23 -0.26 18.34
CA ARG A 219 -12.70 -1.45 19.01
C ARG A 219 -11.39 -1.17 19.74
N ALA A 220 -10.52 -0.34 19.17
CA ALA A 220 -9.27 0.07 19.82
C ALA A 220 -9.54 0.86 21.12
N PHE A 221 -10.52 1.77 21.12
CA PHE A 221 -10.92 2.51 22.31
C PHE A 221 -11.41 1.59 23.43
N ILE A 222 -12.23 0.60 23.08
CA ILE A 222 -12.74 -0.42 24.02
C ILE A 222 -11.57 -1.26 24.57
N ALA A 223 -10.71 -1.78 23.68
CA ALA A 223 -9.59 -2.64 24.05
C ALA A 223 -8.57 -1.93 24.96
N SER A 224 -8.34 -0.63 24.73
CA SER A 224 -7.47 0.22 25.56
C SER A 224 -8.12 0.69 26.86
N ARG A 225 -9.36 0.30 27.16
CA ARG A 225 -10.10 0.70 28.37
C ARG A 225 -10.22 2.22 28.53
N ILE A 226 -10.34 2.94 27.41
CA ILE A 226 -10.48 4.39 27.43
C ILE A 226 -11.92 4.73 27.84
N PRO A 227 -12.16 5.63 28.81
CA PRO A 227 -13.50 5.94 29.27
C PRO A 227 -14.42 6.44 28.13
N PRO A 228 -15.70 6.04 28.08
CA PRO A 228 -16.63 6.44 27.01
C PRO A 228 -16.74 7.95 26.81
N ARG A 229 -16.65 8.75 27.89
CA ARG A 229 -16.63 10.21 27.82
C ARG A 229 -15.48 10.77 26.96
N ASN A 230 -14.36 10.06 26.93
CA ASN A 230 -13.20 10.43 26.12
C ASN A 230 -13.32 9.88 24.68
N GLN A 231 -14.29 9.03 24.38
CA GLN A 231 -14.54 8.49 23.03
C GLN A 231 -15.47 9.41 22.22
N THR A 232 -16.27 10.23 22.89
CA THR A 232 -17.21 11.17 22.27
C THR A 232 -16.59 12.55 22.15
N ALA A 233 -16.09 12.91 20.96
CA ALA A 233 -15.66 14.26 20.63
C ALA A 233 -16.33 14.72 19.35
N ALA A 234 -16.63 16.03 19.29
CA ALA A 234 -17.08 16.65 18.06
C ALA A 234 -15.90 16.80 17.09
N PRO A 235 -16.15 16.73 15.78
CA PRO A 235 -15.12 16.91 14.78
C PRO A 235 -14.64 18.36 14.76
N ARG A 236 -13.37 18.57 14.39
CA ARG A 236 -12.80 19.91 14.22
C ARG A 236 -13.39 20.58 12.99
N LYS A 237 -13.55 21.90 13.05
CA LYS A 237 -13.89 22.73 11.88
C LYS A 237 -12.71 22.92 10.92
N VAL A 238 -11.49 22.87 11.47
CA VAL A 238 -10.24 22.96 10.71
C VAL A 238 -9.47 21.66 10.93
N PRO A 239 -9.16 20.90 9.88
CA PRO A 239 -8.45 19.64 10.04
C PRO A 239 -6.99 19.87 10.43
N LYS A 240 -6.40 18.89 11.13
CA LYS A 240 -4.95 18.83 11.35
C LYS A 240 -4.22 18.52 10.05
N ASN A 241 -3.00 19.02 9.90
CA ASN A 241 -2.13 18.45 8.89
C ASN A 241 -1.70 17.05 9.30
N VAL A 242 -1.57 16.17 8.32
CA VAL A 242 -1.03 14.83 8.50
C VAL A 242 0.26 14.73 7.69
N PHE A 243 1.38 14.56 8.40
CA PHE A 243 2.71 14.36 7.84
C PHE A 243 3.03 12.88 7.91
N TYR A 244 3.46 12.27 6.80
CA TYR A 244 3.77 10.84 6.77
C TYR A 244 5.19 10.58 6.32
N ILE A 245 6.05 10.15 7.24
CA ILE A 245 7.42 9.75 6.95
C ILE A 245 7.47 8.27 6.58
N ILE A 246 8.06 7.98 5.42
CA ILE A 246 8.22 6.63 4.87
C ILE A 246 9.65 6.47 4.33
N ASP A 247 10.26 5.33 4.60
CA ASP A 247 11.48 4.93 3.91
C ASP A 247 11.15 4.54 2.47
N ALA A 248 11.83 5.14 1.50
CA ALA A 248 11.58 4.94 0.08
C ALA A 248 12.82 4.38 -0.62
N ASN A 249 12.60 3.36 -1.44
CA ASN A 249 13.59 2.80 -2.36
C ASN A 249 12.86 2.36 -3.63
N PHE A 250 13.59 2.22 -4.73
CA PHE A 250 12.99 1.87 -6.02
C PHE A 250 12.57 0.39 -6.10
N ILE A 251 13.16 -0.49 -5.28
CA ILE A 251 12.82 -1.92 -5.27
C ILE A 251 11.38 -2.13 -4.80
N SER A 252 10.94 -1.39 -3.78
CA SER A 252 9.60 -1.47 -3.21
C SER A 252 8.63 -0.43 -3.79
N VAL A 253 8.82 -0.01 -5.05
CA VAL A 253 8.03 1.08 -5.66
C VAL A 253 6.53 0.76 -5.74
N GLU A 254 6.15 -0.49 -5.98
CA GLU A 254 4.75 -0.94 -5.98
C GLU A 254 4.10 -0.76 -4.59
N LEU A 255 4.84 -1.05 -3.52
CA LEU A 255 4.35 -0.86 -2.15
C LEU A 255 4.30 0.60 -1.76
N LEU A 256 5.29 1.38 -2.19
CA LEU A 256 5.28 2.83 -2.01
C LEU A 256 4.07 3.47 -2.70
N GLU A 257 3.69 2.98 -3.89
CA GLU A 257 2.47 3.41 -4.57
C GLU A 257 1.24 3.13 -3.71
N ILE A 258 1.11 1.91 -3.17
CA ILE A 258 -0.03 1.55 -2.33
C ILE A 258 -0.08 2.42 -1.06
N GLN A 259 1.06 2.61 -0.38
CA GLN A 259 1.13 3.45 0.83
C GLN A 259 0.71 4.90 0.56
N ILE A 260 1.16 5.48 -0.55
CA ILE A 260 0.81 6.86 -0.92
C ILE A 260 -0.65 6.94 -1.36
N MET A 261 -1.08 6.07 -2.26
CA MET A 261 -2.39 6.17 -2.90
C MET A 261 -3.54 5.79 -1.97
N GLU A 262 -3.33 4.87 -1.02
CA GLU A 262 -4.31 4.52 0.01
C GLU A 262 -4.61 5.70 0.95
N LEU A 263 -3.63 6.59 1.16
CA LEU A 263 -3.74 7.73 2.09
C LEU A 263 -3.73 9.11 1.41
N LEU A 264 -3.78 9.16 0.08
CA LEU A 264 -3.53 10.38 -0.70
C LEU A 264 -4.52 11.51 -0.40
N ASP A 265 -5.77 11.16 -0.09
CA ASP A 265 -6.83 12.12 0.25
C ASP A 265 -6.74 12.63 1.69
N VAL A 266 -6.05 11.90 2.58
CA VAL A 266 -5.97 12.21 4.01
C VAL A 266 -4.64 12.86 4.40
N VAL A 267 -3.54 12.49 3.75
CA VAL A 267 -2.19 12.98 4.07
C VAL A 267 -1.94 14.34 3.40
N SER A 268 -1.46 15.29 4.18
CA SER A 268 -1.10 16.63 3.70
C SER A 268 0.26 16.64 3.02
N LEU A 269 1.22 15.86 3.54
CA LEU A 269 2.58 15.77 3.00
C LEU A 269 3.19 14.38 3.29
N PHE A 270 3.59 13.68 2.23
CA PHE A 270 4.43 12.49 2.29
C PHE A 270 5.90 12.91 2.30
N VAL A 271 6.66 12.40 3.25
CA VAL A 271 8.08 12.66 3.43
C VAL A 271 8.82 11.36 3.16
N LEU A 272 9.37 11.26 1.96
CA LEU A 272 10.04 10.06 1.49
C LEU A 272 11.53 10.16 1.79
N CYS A 273 12.07 9.21 2.54
CA CYS A 273 13.51 9.13 2.73
C CYS A 273 14.15 8.22 1.69
N ASP A 274 14.97 8.79 0.80
CA ASP A 274 15.78 8.06 -0.17
C ASP A 274 17.15 7.73 0.43
N ARG A 275 17.37 6.45 0.76
CA ARG A 275 18.63 6.02 1.38
C ARG A 275 19.76 6.03 0.37
N GLN A 276 20.74 6.92 0.58
CA GLN A 276 21.94 6.98 -0.24
C GLN A 276 22.97 5.97 0.25
N LEU A 277 23.19 4.90 -0.52
CA LEU A 277 24.26 3.94 -0.24
C LEU A 277 25.62 4.51 -0.67
N PRO A 278 26.71 4.23 0.07
CA PRO A 278 28.05 4.55 -0.39
C PRO A 278 28.35 3.75 -1.67
N VAL A 279 28.60 4.47 -2.76
CA VAL A 279 29.01 3.88 -4.03
C VAL A 279 30.39 3.27 -3.85
N ALA A 280 30.50 1.96 -3.69
CA ALA A 280 31.75 1.29 -4.00
C ALA A 280 31.86 1.13 -5.53
N ASP A 281 33.08 1.16 -6.05
CA ASP A 281 33.36 1.03 -7.48
C ASP A 281 32.53 -0.09 -8.12
N GLY A 282 31.60 0.27 -9.02
CA GLY A 282 30.80 -0.66 -9.82
C GLY A 282 29.29 -0.72 -9.51
N VAL A 283 28.82 -0.32 -8.32
CA VAL A 283 27.37 -0.33 -8.01
C VAL A 283 26.73 0.97 -8.47
N LYS A 284 25.89 0.92 -9.51
CA LYS A 284 25.10 2.09 -9.91
C LYS A 284 24.09 2.43 -8.81
N SER A 285 24.26 3.58 -8.17
CA SER A 285 23.35 4.12 -7.15
C SER A 285 21.87 4.15 -7.59
N GLU A 286 21.65 4.27 -8.91
CA GLU A 286 20.34 4.35 -9.56
C GLU A 286 19.46 3.09 -9.41
N THR A 287 20.04 1.94 -9.06
CA THR A 287 19.28 0.68 -8.91
C THR A 287 18.39 0.67 -7.66
N TYR A 288 18.83 1.33 -6.59
CA TYR A 288 18.18 1.29 -5.28
C TYR A 288 17.45 2.60 -4.93
N THR A 289 17.97 3.72 -5.44
CA THR A 289 17.48 5.05 -5.10
C THR A 289 16.21 5.41 -5.86
N ILE A 290 15.26 6.06 -5.19
CA ILE A 290 13.99 6.46 -5.82
C ILE A 290 14.12 7.78 -6.60
N GLY A 291 15.06 8.66 -6.22
CA GLY A 291 15.22 10.01 -6.79
C GLY A 291 15.27 10.08 -8.32
N PRO A 292 16.08 9.26 -9.01
CA PRO A 292 16.12 9.24 -10.48
C PRO A 292 14.79 8.88 -11.15
N HIS A 293 13.94 8.11 -10.45
CA HIS A 293 12.71 7.55 -11.00
C HIS A 293 11.46 8.37 -10.68
N VAL A 294 11.57 9.43 -9.87
CA VAL A 294 10.43 10.27 -9.46
C VAL A 294 9.66 10.83 -10.66
N MET A 295 10.38 11.31 -11.68
CA MET A 295 9.75 11.95 -12.85
C MET A 295 9.27 10.96 -13.90
N SER A 296 9.74 9.70 -13.84
CA SER A 296 9.32 8.62 -14.74
C SER A 296 8.23 7.73 -14.14
N THR A 297 7.93 7.88 -12.86
CA THR A 297 6.91 7.10 -12.15
C THR A 297 5.62 7.90 -12.05
N ASP A 298 4.56 7.42 -12.69
CA ASP A 298 3.33 8.20 -12.89
C ASP A 298 2.68 8.71 -11.61
N PHE A 299 2.52 7.85 -10.59
CA PHE A 299 1.88 8.25 -9.34
C PHE A 299 2.74 9.24 -8.53
N LEU A 300 4.07 9.15 -8.61
CA LEU A 300 4.97 10.13 -7.97
C LEU A 300 4.89 11.47 -8.69
N LYS A 301 4.98 11.45 -10.03
CA LYS A 301 4.91 12.64 -10.88
C LYS A 301 3.56 13.37 -10.75
N ALA A 302 2.47 12.64 -10.62
CA ALA A 302 1.13 13.21 -10.49
C ALA A 302 0.90 13.90 -9.13
N ASN A 303 1.68 13.54 -8.10
CA ASN A 303 1.46 13.98 -6.72
C ASN A 303 2.68 14.72 -6.12
N LEU A 304 3.51 15.34 -6.96
CA LEU A 304 4.73 16.05 -6.53
C LEU A 304 4.46 17.18 -5.54
N ASP A 305 3.27 17.79 -5.57
CA ASP A 305 2.82 18.84 -4.66
C ASP A 305 2.55 18.33 -3.23
N LYS A 306 2.49 17.01 -3.04
CA LYS A 306 2.32 16.35 -1.75
C LYS A 306 3.53 15.52 -1.33
N ILE A 307 4.63 15.57 -2.07
CA ILE A 307 5.81 14.74 -1.82
C ILE A 307 7.04 15.60 -1.52
N LEU A 308 7.67 15.35 -0.37
CA LEU A 308 8.98 15.85 -0.01
C LEU A 308 9.97 14.69 -0.04
N LEU A 309 10.82 14.65 -1.07
CA LEU A 309 11.89 13.66 -1.17
C LEU A 309 13.15 14.14 -0.44
N LEU A 310 13.65 13.34 0.50
CA LEU A 310 14.82 13.63 1.31
C LEU A 310 15.89 12.56 1.11
N GLU A 311 17.05 12.98 0.60
CA GLU A 311 18.23 12.10 0.53
C GLU A 311 18.94 12.06 1.88
N ASP A 312 19.08 10.89 2.48
CA ASP A 312 19.84 10.67 3.72
C ASP A 312 20.53 9.30 3.72
N PRO A 313 21.83 9.19 4.05
CA PRO A 313 22.50 7.89 4.05
C PRO A 313 21.99 6.94 5.14
N THR A 314 21.43 7.48 6.24
CA THR A 314 20.93 6.67 7.35
C THR A 314 19.43 6.42 7.25
N CYS A 315 18.67 7.40 6.73
CA CYS A 315 17.22 7.48 6.88
C CYS A 315 16.75 7.33 8.34
N SER A 316 17.58 7.70 9.31
CA SER A 316 17.18 7.70 10.73
C SER A 316 16.03 8.68 10.97
N GLY A 317 15.06 8.27 11.77
CA GLY A 317 13.86 9.06 12.05
C GLY A 317 14.20 10.51 12.46
N ARG A 318 15.16 10.67 13.38
CA ARG A 318 15.65 11.98 13.82
C ARG A 318 16.18 12.86 12.68
N ASN A 319 16.98 12.32 11.77
CA ASN A 319 17.56 13.11 10.67
C ASN A 319 16.50 13.52 9.65
N VAL A 320 15.63 12.59 9.29
CA VAL A 320 14.52 12.82 8.35
C VAL A 320 13.58 13.87 8.92
N PHE A 321 13.18 13.75 10.18
CA PHE A 321 12.30 14.70 10.85
C PHE A 321 12.92 16.10 10.96
N ARG A 322 14.21 16.19 11.32
CA ARG A 322 14.94 17.47 11.34
C ARG A 322 14.99 18.12 9.95
N LYS A 323 15.21 17.34 8.88
CA LYS A 323 15.20 17.84 7.50
C LYS A 323 13.80 18.28 7.07
N MET A 324 12.76 17.51 7.39
CA MET A 324 11.36 17.89 7.17
C MET A 324 11.07 19.27 7.77
N LYS A 325 11.37 19.46 9.07
CA LYS A 325 11.18 20.75 9.77
C LYS A 325 11.99 21.91 9.18
N LYS A 326 13.06 21.62 8.43
CA LYS A 326 13.87 22.63 7.73
C LYS A 326 13.23 23.05 6.40
N PHE A 327 12.61 22.12 5.67
CA PHE A 327 12.02 22.38 4.36
C PHE A 327 10.57 22.86 4.44
N VAL A 328 9.81 22.39 5.43
CA VAL A 328 8.45 22.86 5.69
C VAL A 328 8.48 24.19 6.42
N ARG A 329 7.66 25.16 5.99
CA ARG A 329 7.56 26.46 6.67
C ARG A 329 6.96 26.27 8.06
N LYS A 330 7.50 26.99 9.04
CA LYS A 330 6.98 26.96 10.42
C LYS A 330 5.50 27.36 10.51
N SER A 331 5.01 28.23 9.62
CA SER A 331 3.59 28.62 9.55
C SER A 331 2.66 27.49 9.14
N ASP A 332 3.20 26.48 8.46
CA ASP A 332 2.43 25.37 7.89
C ASP A 332 2.45 24.14 8.81
N MET A 333 3.08 24.24 9.99
CA MET A 333 3.26 23.13 10.92
C MET A 333 2.80 23.55 12.32
N HIS A 334 1.71 22.94 12.79
CA HIS A 334 1.15 23.17 14.11
C HIS A 334 1.56 22.07 15.09
N VAL A 335 1.68 22.40 16.38
CA VAL A 335 2.11 21.45 17.42
C VAL A 335 1.15 20.26 17.59
N GLU A 336 -0.12 20.46 17.26
CA GLU A 336 -1.18 19.46 17.30
C GLU A 336 -1.30 18.64 16.00
N ASP A 337 -0.52 18.96 14.96
CA ASP A 337 -0.54 18.21 13.71
C ASP A 337 -0.06 16.77 13.93
N VAL A 338 -0.52 15.87 13.07
CA VAL A 338 -0.29 14.43 13.18
C VAL A 338 0.96 14.05 12.41
N LEU A 339 1.88 13.34 13.06
CA LEU A 339 2.98 12.66 12.43
C LEU A 339 2.71 11.16 12.37
N LEU A 340 2.75 10.62 11.16
CA LEU A 340 2.79 9.19 10.88
C LEU A 340 4.23 8.80 10.57
N TYR A 341 4.64 7.62 11.05
CA TYR A 341 5.93 7.02 10.73
C TYR A 341 5.73 5.53 10.48
N SER A 342 6.19 5.02 9.34
CA SER A 342 6.12 3.60 8.99
C SER A 342 7.31 3.17 8.15
N GLN A 343 7.51 1.85 8.05
CA GLN A 343 8.50 1.23 7.17
C GLN A 343 7.92 0.96 5.77
N THR A 344 8.72 0.43 4.85
CA THR A 344 8.38 0.22 3.41
C THR A 344 7.19 -0.71 3.17
N ASP A 345 6.96 -1.68 4.05
CA ASP A 345 6.00 -2.77 3.81
C ASP A 345 4.71 -2.59 4.62
N GLU A 346 4.54 -1.43 5.25
CA GLU A 346 3.46 -1.12 6.19
C GLU A 346 2.45 -0.15 5.57
N ILE A 347 1.24 -0.63 5.28
CA ILE A 347 0.15 0.17 4.71
C ILE A 347 -0.85 0.47 5.84
N LEU A 348 -0.97 1.73 6.24
CA LEU A 348 -1.84 2.12 7.36
C LEU A 348 -3.30 2.26 6.90
N ASN A 349 -4.24 1.98 7.80
CA ASN A 349 -5.68 2.09 7.50
C ASN A 349 -6.11 3.55 7.28
N ARG A 350 -6.64 3.85 6.08
CA ARG A 350 -7.14 5.18 5.69
C ARG A 350 -8.14 5.78 6.68
N ARG A 351 -9.14 5.00 7.09
CA ARG A 351 -10.21 5.48 8.00
C ARG A 351 -9.65 5.87 9.37
N ALA A 352 -8.71 5.09 9.91
CA ALA A 352 -8.05 5.42 11.16
C ALA A 352 -7.23 6.72 11.07
N VAL A 353 -6.46 6.89 10.00
CA VAL A 353 -5.68 8.11 9.79
C VAL A 353 -6.59 9.33 9.60
N ASN A 354 -7.72 9.16 8.90
CA ASN A 354 -8.68 10.25 8.71
C ASN A 354 -9.33 10.71 10.03
N TYR A 355 -9.58 9.77 10.95
CA TYR A 355 -10.03 10.14 12.29
C TYR A 355 -9.00 11.04 13.01
N PHE A 356 -7.71 10.72 12.93
CA PHE A 356 -6.68 11.54 13.58
C PHE A 356 -6.62 12.97 13.05
N ARG A 357 -7.00 13.17 11.79
CA ARG A 357 -7.09 14.47 11.13
C ARG A 357 -8.22 15.34 11.69
N TRP A 358 -9.35 14.74 12.05
CA TRP A 358 -10.58 15.46 12.41
C TRP A 358 -10.92 15.47 13.91
N TYR A 359 -10.32 14.60 14.73
CA TYR A 359 -10.68 14.48 16.14
C TYR A 359 -9.48 14.71 17.06
N ASP A 360 -9.74 15.29 18.23
CA ASP A 360 -8.71 15.62 19.24
C ASP A 360 -8.60 14.60 20.37
N ASN A 361 -9.57 13.69 20.50
CA ASN A 361 -9.73 12.81 21.66
C ASN A 361 -9.07 11.44 21.53
N TRP A 362 -8.36 11.16 20.44
CA TRP A 362 -7.58 9.94 20.35
C TRP A 362 -6.33 10.08 21.23
N PRO A 363 -5.95 9.06 22.02
CA PRO A 363 -4.74 9.10 22.84
C PRO A 363 -3.46 8.96 22.01
N HIS A 364 -2.35 9.49 22.51
CA HIS A 364 -1.04 9.44 21.86
C HIS A 364 0.01 8.85 22.81
N PRO A 365 1.02 8.12 22.30
CA PRO A 365 1.17 7.63 20.92
C PRO A 365 0.35 6.37 20.64
N VAL A 366 0.07 6.12 19.36
CA VAL A 366 -0.58 4.88 18.88
C VAL A 366 0.34 4.07 17.97
N ARG A 367 0.11 2.75 17.94
CA ARG A 367 0.70 1.81 16.97
C ARG A 367 -0.42 1.12 16.20
N PHE A 368 -0.10 0.49 15.08
CA PHE A 368 -1.10 -0.22 14.28
C PHE A 368 -0.87 -1.72 14.32
N ARG A 369 -1.94 -2.50 14.51
CA ARG A 369 -1.94 -3.94 14.30
C ARG A 369 -2.29 -4.20 12.85
N LEU A 370 -1.28 -4.52 12.06
CA LEU A 370 -1.38 -4.76 10.63
C LEU A 370 -1.62 -6.24 10.35
N LYS A 371 -2.41 -6.54 9.32
CA LYS A 371 -2.57 -7.91 8.82
C LYS A 371 -1.26 -8.37 8.19
N TYR A 372 -0.73 -9.52 8.60
CA TYR A 372 0.59 -9.98 8.17
C TYR A 372 0.50 -10.93 6.98
N THR A 373 0.76 -10.40 5.79
CA THR A 373 0.88 -11.14 4.53
C THR A 373 2.32 -11.17 4.04
N VAL A 374 2.65 -12.15 3.19
CA VAL A 374 4.02 -12.36 2.67
C VAL A 374 3.96 -12.70 1.19
N PHE A 375 4.86 -12.14 0.37
CA PHE A 375 4.95 -12.32 -1.09
C PHE A 375 3.77 -11.76 -1.91
N GLY A 376 2.58 -11.74 -1.33
CA GLY A 376 1.38 -11.11 -1.85
C GLY A 376 0.27 -11.20 -0.81
N PHE A 377 -0.88 -10.59 -1.10
CA PHE A 377 -2.07 -10.62 -0.26
C PHE A 377 -2.72 -12.01 -0.17
N PHE A 378 -2.30 -12.96 -1.01
CA PHE A 378 -2.79 -14.34 -1.05
C PHE A 378 -2.16 -15.28 0.00
N TRP A 379 -1.06 -14.89 0.65
CA TRP A 379 -0.42 -15.70 1.69
C TRP A 379 -0.38 -14.96 3.03
N GLN A 380 -0.96 -15.55 4.07
CA GLN A 380 -0.88 -15.06 5.44
C GLN A 380 0.21 -15.78 6.22
N HIS A 381 1.02 -15.01 6.96
CA HIS A 381 2.00 -15.56 7.89
C HIS A 381 1.28 -16.16 9.13
N PRO A 382 1.75 -17.26 9.74
CA PRO A 382 1.10 -17.89 10.91
C PRO A 382 0.88 -16.98 12.12
N LYS A 383 1.75 -15.97 12.31
CA LYS A 383 1.58 -14.93 13.34
C LYS A 383 0.33 -14.06 13.11
N SER A 384 -0.27 -14.11 11.92
CA SER A 384 -1.48 -13.43 11.45
C SER A 384 -1.43 -11.89 11.44
N THR A 385 -0.72 -11.27 12.38
CA THR A 385 -0.61 -9.83 12.54
C THR A 385 0.82 -9.40 12.85
N PHE A 386 1.13 -8.16 12.53
CA PHE A 386 2.39 -7.47 12.80
C PHE A 386 2.09 -6.12 13.44
N ILE A 387 2.83 -5.72 14.48
CA ILE A 387 2.66 -4.41 15.11
C ILE A 387 3.64 -3.44 14.42
N GLY A 388 3.11 -2.66 13.49
CA GLY A 388 3.85 -1.77 12.61
C GLY A 388 3.28 -0.35 12.65
N GLY A 389 4.02 0.59 12.10
CA GLY A 389 3.64 1.99 12.02
C GLY A 389 3.39 2.67 13.39
N ALA A 390 3.34 3.99 13.37
CA ALA A 390 2.95 4.77 14.53
C ALA A 390 2.32 6.09 14.12
N ALA A 391 1.46 6.62 14.99
CA ALA A 391 0.96 7.98 14.88
C ALA A 391 1.09 8.72 16.22
N CYS A 392 1.45 10.00 16.15
CA CYS A 392 1.63 10.86 17.32
C CYS A 392 1.47 12.33 16.94
N GLN A 393 1.17 13.20 17.90
CA GLN A 393 1.23 14.65 17.67
C GLN A 393 2.68 15.12 17.55
N LEU A 394 2.93 16.17 16.77
CA LEU A 394 4.26 16.75 16.60
C LEU A 394 4.89 17.20 17.92
N SER A 395 4.12 17.85 18.81
CA SER A 395 4.57 18.24 20.15
C SER A 395 5.12 17.06 20.95
N THR A 396 4.36 15.95 20.97
CA THR A 396 4.74 14.76 21.71
C THR A 396 6.00 14.12 21.16
N VAL A 397 6.19 14.10 19.83
CA VAL A 397 7.44 13.62 19.21
C VAL A 397 8.63 14.48 19.60
N ASP A 398 8.47 15.80 19.63
CA ASP A 398 9.53 16.72 20.02
C ASP A 398 9.90 16.58 21.51
N GLU A 399 8.89 16.56 22.39
CA GLU A 399 9.09 16.59 23.84
C GLU A 399 9.40 15.21 24.44
N ALA A 400 8.56 14.21 24.17
CA ALA A 400 8.67 12.89 24.79
C ALA A 400 9.68 11.98 24.06
N PHE A 401 9.83 12.15 22.75
CA PHE A 401 10.70 11.30 21.90
C PHE A 401 11.96 12.00 21.40
N ARG A 402 12.28 13.20 21.92
CA ARG A 402 13.51 13.96 21.59
C ARG A 402 13.69 14.12 20.08
N SER A 403 12.61 14.48 19.39
CA SER A 403 12.56 14.66 17.94
C SER A 403 12.99 13.42 17.14
N ASP A 404 12.75 12.20 17.65
CA ASP A 404 13.05 10.94 16.96
C ASP A 404 11.76 10.12 16.72
N PRO A 405 11.09 10.26 15.56
CA PRO A 405 9.88 9.50 15.24
C PRO A 405 10.09 7.99 15.21
N GLU A 406 11.29 7.51 14.87
CA GLU A 406 11.61 6.08 14.84
C GLU A 406 11.53 5.44 16.24
N ALA A 407 11.70 6.25 17.30
CA ALA A 407 11.49 5.81 18.67
C ALA A 407 10.05 5.34 18.94
N LEU A 408 9.08 5.81 18.17
CA LEU A 408 7.69 5.37 18.29
C LEU A 408 7.55 3.88 17.96
N LEU A 409 8.34 3.35 17.02
CA LEU A 409 8.28 1.94 16.63
C LEU A 409 8.81 1.00 17.73
N ARG A 410 9.65 1.52 18.64
CA ARG A 410 10.23 0.75 19.76
C ARG A 410 9.30 0.65 20.97
N ILE A 411 8.11 1.26 20.91
CA ILE A 411 7.13 1.20 21.99
C ILE A 411 6.46 -0.18 21.99
N GLU A 412 6.75 -0.97 23.02
CA GLU A 412 6.13 -2.29 23.21
C GLU A 412 4.65 -2.19 23.62
N LYS A 413 4.30 -1.18 24.42
CA LYS A 413 2.95 -0.96 24.96
C LYS A 413 2.47 0.44 24.61
N PRO A 414 1.86 0.64 23.43
CA PRO A 414 1.27 1.93 23.07
C PRO A 414 0.06 2.23 23.96
N VAL A 415 -0.31 3.51 24.08
CA VAL A 415 -1.53 3.89 24.80
C VAL A 415 -2.76 3.32 24.11
N MET A 416 -2.73 3.27 22.78
CA MET A 416 -3.73 2.61 21.97
C MET A 416 -3.13 1.86 20.80
N LEU A 417 -3.58 0.63 20.60
CA LEU A 417 -3.22 -0.20 19.46
C LEU A 417 -4.41 -0.19 18.48
N ILE A 418 -4.20 0.36 17.30
CA ILE A 418 -5.24 0.47 16.28
C ILE A 418 -5.44 -0.91 15.63
N GLY A 419 -6.67 -1.40 15.71
CA GLY A 419 -7.07 -2.69 15.17
C GLY A 419 -6.84 -3.88 16.10
N ASP A 420 -7.51 -4.98 15.76
CA ASP A 420 -7.48 -6.26 16.47
C ASP A 420 -7.23 -7.44 15.50
N LEU A 421 -7.56 -8.67 15.92
CA LEU A 421 -7.33 -9.86 15.09
C LEU A 421 -8.29 -9.99 13.91
N ASN A 422 -9.41 -9.25 13.91
CA ASN A 422 -10.48 -9.34 12.91
C ASN A 422 -10.73 -8.01 12.18
N HIS A 423 -10.29 -6.88 12.74
CA HIS A 423 -10.39 -5.53 12.15
C HIS A 423 -9.01 -4.90 12.19
N TYR A 424 -8.25 -5.01 11.10
CA TYR A 424 -6.86 -4.61 11.10
C TYR A 424 -6.67 -3.09 11.00
N GLY A 425 -5.67 -2.57 11.70
CA GLY A 425 -5.18 -1.19 11.58
C GLY A 425 -4.44 -0.91 10.28
N GLY A 426 -4.41 -1.86 9.34
CA GLY A 426 -3.75 -1.78 8.05
C GLY A 426 -3.22 -3.14 7.61
N TRP A 427 -2.25 -3.13 6.69
CA TRP A 427 -1.62 -4.32 6.12
C TRP A 427 -0.10 -4.24 6.24
N TYR A 428 0.52 -5.37 6.52
CA TYR A 428 1.95 -5.55 6.45
C TYR A 428 2.23 -6.62 5.39
N CYS A 429 2.62 -6.17 4.20
CA CYS A 429 2.81 -7.03 3.04
C CYS A 429 4.30 -7.22 2.81
N GLN A 430 4.86 -8.18 3.54
CA GLN A 430 6.29 -8.38 3.57
C GLN A 430 6.78 -8.96 2.23
N HIS A 431 7.73 -8.29 1.59
CA HIS A 431 8.29 -8.72 0.30
C HIS A 431 7.24 -8.94 -0.80
N CYS A 432 6.18 -8.14 -0.80
CA CYS A 432 5.17 -8.15 -1.85
C CYS A 432 5.67 -7.40 -3.09
N TYR A 433 6.73 -7.93 -3.71
CA TYR A 433 7.39 -7.34 -4.87
C TYR A 433 7.45 -8.38 -6.01
N GLN A 434 7.94 -7.96 -7.18
CA GLN A 434 8.33 -8.90 -8.22
C GLN A 434 9.45 -9.83 -7.72
N LEU A 435 9.52 -11.07 -8.24
CA LEU A 435 10.48 -12.08 -7.79
C LEU A 435 11.93 -11.57 -7.77
N ILE A 436 12.35 -10.89 -8.83
CA ILE A 436 13.71 -10.35 -8.95
C ILE A 436 13.97 -9.23 -7.93
N ASP A 437 12.94 -8.46 -7.59
CA ASP A 437 13.02 -7.34 -6.67
C ASP A 437 13.06 -7.83 -5.21
N ILE A 438 12.46 -8.98 -4.89
CA ILE A 438 12.68 -9.63 -3.59
C ILE A 438 14.17 -9.97 -3.40
N VAL A 439 14.83 -10.56 -4.41
CA VAL A 439 16.27 -10.85 -4.34
C VAL A 439 17.07 -9.57 -4.12
N LYS A 440 16.85 -8.53 -4.94
CA LYS A 440 17.52 -7.23 -4.82
C LYS A 440 17.29 -6.57 -3.47
N TYR A 441 16.10 -6.71 -2.90
CA TYR A 441 15.78 -6.17 -1.58
C TYR A 441 16.61 -6.83 -0.49
N LEU A 442 16.78 -8.15 -0.56
CA LEU A 442 17.58 -8.89 0.41
C LEU A 442 19.08 -8.57 0.28
N GLU A 443 19.56 -8.36 -0.95
CA GLU A 443 20.90 -7.83 -1.22
C GLU A 443 21.07 -6.42 -0.63
N PHE A 444 20.11 -5.54 -0.89
CA PHE A 444 20.07 -4.18 -0.38
C PHE A 444 20.13 -4.13 1.15
N ILE A 445 19.29 -4.90 1.84
CA ILE A 445 19.28 -4.95 3.31
C ILE A 445 20.60 -5.51 3.86
N THR A 446 21.20 -6.49 3.17
CA THR A 446 22.52 -7.01 3.55
C THR A 446 23.58 -5.92 3.46
N LEU A 447 23.60 -5.15 2.36
CA LEU A 447 24.53 -4.02 2.17
C LEU A 447 24.35 -2.93 3.24
N VAL A 448 23.11 -2.59 3.60
CA VAL A 448 22.83 -1.61 4.67
C VAL A 448 23.36 -2.10 6.02
N ASN A 449 23.21 -3.39 6.33
CA ASN A 449 23.56 -3.94 7.63
C ASN A 449 25.07 -4.15 7.84
N THR A 450 25.84 -4.44 6.78
CA THR A 450 27.24 -4.84 6.93
C THR A 450 28.24 -3.68 7.00
N ASN A 451 27.87 -2.45 6.62
CA ASN A 451 28.67 -1.21 6.77
C ASN A 451 30.20 -1.35 6.48
N THR A 452 30.62 -2.26 5.59
CA THR A 452 32.05 -2.53 5.32
C THR A 452 32.32 -2.68 3.83
N SER A 453 33.31 -1.94 3.34
CA SER A 453 33.78 -1.89 1.95
C SER A 453 34.15 -3.28 1.38
N ALA A 454 34.51 -4.24 2.23
CA ALA A 454 34.83 -5.62 1.84
C ALA A 454 33.60 -6.46 1.44
N SER A 455 32.40 -6.13 1.94
CA SER A 455 31.15 -6.80 1.57
C SER A 455 30.61 -6.32 0.22
N ILE A 456 30.89 -5.06 -0.13
CA ILE A 456 30.49 -4.45 -1.40
C ILE A 456 31.30 -5.02 -2.58
N ILE A 457 32.58 -5.36 -2.34
CA ILE A 457 33.42 -6.07 -3.32
C ILE A 457 32.92 -7.51 -3.55
N ARG A 458 32.36 -8.15 -2.51
CA ARG A 458 31.79 -9.50 -2.62
C ARG A 458 30.49 -9.50 -3.43
N ALA A 459 29.64 -8.48 -3.24
CA ALA A 459 28.43 -8.26 -4.07
C ALA A 459 28.76 -8.05 -5.56
N ASN A 460 29.92 -7.46 -5.88
CA ASN A 460 30.38 -7.30 -7.27
C ASN A 460 31.00 -8.55 -7.89
N GLN A 461 31.40 -9.55 -7.10
CA GLN A 461 31.97 -10.82 -7.60
C GLN A 461 30.96 -11.97 -7.63
N SER A 462 29.87 -11.88 -6.86
CA SER A 462 28.76 -12.83 -6.89
C SER A 462 27.49 -12.12 -7.38
N SER A 463 27.33 -12.03 -8.70
CA SER A 463 25.98 -12.08 -9.26
C SER A 463 25.38 -13.42 -8.83
N SER A 464 24.15 -13.40 -8.30
CA SER A 464 23.45 -14.52 -7.64
C SER A 464 24.09 -14.96 -6.31
N TYR A 465 23.35 -15.67 -5.46
CA TYR A 465 23.90 -16.35 -4.28
C TYR A 465 23.95 -15.50 -2.98
N LEU A 466 22.78 -15.05 -2.48
CA LEU A 466 22.62 -14.80 -1.03
C LEU A 466 22.71 -16.15 -0.30
N PRO A 467 23.73 -16.40 0.55
CA PRO A 467 23.84 -17.66 1.28
C PRO A 467 22.80 -17.68 2.40
N ASP A 468 21.98 -18.74 2.48
CA ASP A 468 21.23 -19.02 3.70
C ASP A 468 22.25 -19.38 4.81
N PRO A 469 22.29 -18.66 5.95
CA PRO A 469 23.21 -18.98 7.04
C PRO A 469 22.98 -20.38 7.64
N LYS A 470 21.87 -21.07 7.31
CA LYS A 470 21.54 -22.41 7.81
C LYS A 470 21.54 -23.51 6.74
N LYS A 471 21.61 -23.19 5.45
CA LYS A 471 21.62 -24.18 4.36
C LYS A 471 22.55 -23.75 3.23
N SER A 472 23.22 -24.69 2.58
CA SER A 472 24.07 -24.47 1.39
C SER A 472 23.28 -24.04 0.13
N THR A 473 22.02 -23.62 0.30
CA THR A 473 21.13 -23.20 -0.77
C THR A 473 21.25 -21.71 -0.98
N VAL A 474 21.16 -21.36 -2.25
CA VAL A 474 21.28 -19.99 -2.68
C VAL A 474 19.91 -19.42 -2.89
N MET A 475 19.71 -18.23 -2.34
CA MET A 475 18.52 -17.46 -2.61
C MET A 475 18.62 -16.84 -4.01
N ASN A 476 17.98 -17.49 -4.98
CA ASN A 476 17.80 -17.01 -6.35
C ASN A 476 16.30 -16.90 -6.68
N VAL A 477 15.99 -16.41 -7.88
CA VAL A 477 14.61 -16.25 -8.36
C VAL A 477 13.83 -17.57 -8.33
N GLU A 478 14.46 -18.67 -8.75
CA GLU A 478 13.83 -20.00 -8.78
C GLU A 478 13.48 -20.50 -7.37
N TYR A 479 14.36 -20.30 -6.40
CA TYR A 479 14.11 -20.65 -5.01
C TYR A 479 12.92 -19.86 -4.45
N ILE A 480 12.86 -18.55 -4.69
CA ILE A 480 11.75 -17.71 -4.24
C ILE A 480 10.44 -18.13 -4.92
N GLN A 481 10.48 -18.38 -6.23
CA GLN A 481 9.32 -18.88 -6.96
C GLN A 481 8.79 -20.19 -6.35
N ASN A 482 9.68 -21.13 -6.02
CA ASN A 482 9.31 -22.39 -5.38
C ASN A 482 8.70 -22.17 -3.98
N LEU A 483 9.21 -21.22 -3.20
CA LEU A 483 8.63 -20.85 -1.91
C LEU A 483 7.21 -20.28 -2.06
N ILE A 484 6.99 -19.37 -3.01
CA ILE A 484 5.68 -18.77 -3.27
C ILE A 484 4.68 -19.81 -3.80
N ALA A 485 5.12 -20.68 -4.71
CA ALA A 485 4.30 -21.76 -5.24
C ALA A 485 3.87 -22.76 -4.16
N SER A 486 4.78 -23.08 -3.24
CA SER A 486 4.52 -24.07 -2.18
C SER A 486 3.97 -23.47 -0.88
N GLY A 487 3.76 -22.15 -0.81
CA GLY A 487 3.26 -21.48 0.39
C GLY A 487 4.21 -21.59 1.58
N LYS A 488 5.53 -21.45 1.36
CA LYS A 488 6.55 -21.54 2.42
C LYS A 488 7.29 -20.22 2.59
N TYR A 489 7.63 -19.89 3.83
CA TYR A 489 8.49 -18.74 4.14
C TYR A 489 9.97 -19.02 3.83
N PHE A 490 10.83 -18.00 3.91
CA PHE A 490 12.26 -18.11 3.59
C PHE A 490 13.03 -19.19 4.36
N ASP A 491 12.55 -19.60 5.54
CA ASP A 491 13.16 -20.67 6.33
C ASP A 491 12.82 -22.08 5.85
N ASP A 492 11.98 -22.20 4.80
CA ASP A 492 11.47 -23.45 4.21
C ASP A 492 10.76 -24.36 5.23
N LYS A 493 10.40 -23.80 6.40
CA LYS A 493 9.74 -24.51 7.51
C LYS A 493 8.40 -23.90 7.87
N THR A 494 8.33 -22.58 7.86
CA THR A 494 7.11 -21.85 8.20
C THR A 494 6.16 -21.94 7.01
N ILE A 495 5.03 -22.62 7.21
CA ILE A 495 3.97 -22.77 6.21
C ILE A 495 3.07 -21.55 6.28
N LEU A 496 2.75 -20.99 5.12
CA LEU A 496 1.87 -19.83 4.95
C LEU A 496 0.43 -20.32 4.69
N THR A 497 -0.54 -19.57 5.19
CA THR A 497 -1.96 -19.89 5.01
C THR A 497 -2.46 -19.20 3.74
N LYS A 498 -3.08 -19.96 2.82
CA LYS A 498 -3.70 -19.40 1.60
C LYS A 498 -4.92 -18.57 2.01
N LEU A 499 -5.00 -17.34 1.52
CA LEU A 499 -6.15 -16.46 1.69
C LEU A 499 -7.00 -16.46 0.42
N GLN A 500 -8.32 -16.45 0.60
CA GLN A 500 -9.27 -16.38 -0.51
C GLN A 500 -9.79 -14.96 -0.66
N ARG A 501 -9.65 -14.41 -1.88
CA ARG A 501 -10.03 -13.03 -2.21
C ARG A 501 -11.49 -12.70 -1.94
N HIS A 502 -12.40 -13.65 -2.18
CA HIS A 502 -13.84 -13.43 -2.07
C HIS A 502 -14.40 -13.65 -0.66
N VAL A 503 -13.65 -14.37 0.19
CA VAL A 503 -14.08 -14.71 1.56
C VAL A 503 -13.48 -13.74 2.57
N ASP A 504 -12.23 -13.32 2.35
CA ASP A 504 -11.52 -12.46 3.27
C ASP A 504 -11.85 -10.98 3.03
N LYS A 505 -12.69 -10.42 3.90
CA LYS A 505 -13.05 -9.00 3.89
C LYS A 505 -11.84 -8.05 3.91
N TYR A 506 -10.74 -8.45 4.55
CA TYR A 506 -9.51 -7.66 4.66
C TYR A 506 -8.40 -8.20 3.76
N TYR A 507 -8.75 -8.83 2.63
CA TYR A 507 -7.81 -9.45 1.71
C TYR A 507 -6.66 -8.49 1.32
N ALA A 508 -7.00 -7.30 0.82
CA ALA A 508 -6.05 -6.28 0.37
C ALA A 508 -6.59 -4.86 0.69
N PRO A 509 -5.73 -3.82 0.66
CA PRO A 509 -6.14 -2.42 0.79
C PRO A 509 -7.17 -2.01 -0.25
N GLU A 510 -7.96 -0.98 0.05
CA GLU A 510 -9.06 -0.54 -0.81
C GLU A 510 -8.56 -0.04 -2.17
N TYR A 511 -7.44 0.68 -2.17
CA TYR A 511 -6.78 1.13 -3.40
C TYR A 511 -6.35 -0.04 -4.29
N VAL A 512 -5.76 -1.09 -3.69
CA VAL A 512 -5.34 -2.30 -4.42
C VAL A 512 -6.57 -3.02 -4.97
N HIS A 513 -7.64 -3.15 -4.18
CA HIS A 513 -8.86 -3.80 -4.63
C HIS A 513 -9.48 -3.10 -5.86
N LYS A 514 -9.59 -1.76 -5.80
CA LYS A 514 -10.12 -0.93 -6.89
C LYS A 514 -9.25 -0.93 -8.15
N ASN A 515 -7.95 -1.16 -7.99
CA ASN A 515 -6.97 -1.16 -9.07
C ASN A 515 -6.31 -2.54 -9.25
N SER A 516 -7.05 -3.62 -8.97
CA SER A 516 -6.44 -4.96 -8.86
C SER A 516 -5.63 -5.39 -10.08
N TRP A 517 -6.09 -5.04 -11.28
CA TRP A 517 -5.39 -5.27 -12.56
C TRP A 517 -3.95 -4.73 -12.61
N ARG A 518 -3.63 -3.70 -11.83
CA ARG A 518 -2.28 -3.12 -11.75
C ARG A 518 -1.37 -3.88 -10.80
N PHE A 519 -1.96 -4.68 -9.90
CA PHE A 519 -1.31 -5.36 -8.79
C PHE A 519 -1.51 -6.89 -8.85
N ASP A 520 -1.78 -7.44 -10.03
CA ASP A 520 -2.09 -8.87 -10.21
C ASP A 520 -0.99 -9.77 -9.62
N ASN A 521 0.28 -9.35 -9.69
CA ASN A 521 1.44 -10.05 -9.15
C ASN A 521 1.43 -10.24 -7.62
N ILE A 522 0.75 -9.37 -6.88
CA ILE A 522 0.61 -9.46 -5.41
C ILE A 522 -0.82 -9.77 -4.97
N VAL A 523 -1.80 -9.63 -5.85
CA VAL A 523 -3.21 -9.97 -5.58
C VAL A 523 -3.47 -11.44 -5.90
N ILE A 524 -2.79 -12.04 -6.87
CA ILE A 524 -3.01 -13.42 -7.33
C ILE A 524 -1.69 -14.18 -7.28
N ASN A 525 -1.72 -15.42 -6.80
CA ASN A 525 -0.55 -16.29 -6.87
C ASN A 525 -0.38 -16.85 -8.28
N LEU A 526 0.40 -16.17 -9.12
CA LEU A 526 0.70 -16.60 -10.50
C LEU A 526 1.53 -17.90 -10.57
N PHE A 527 2.05 -18.37 -9.44
CA PHE A 527 2.88 -19.57 -9.34
C PHE A 527 2.16 -20.75 -8.67
N ALA A 528 0.87 -20.60 -8.36
CA ALA A 528 0.06 -21.69 -7.83
C ALA A 528 0.08 -22.88 -8.81
N ARG A 529 0.16 -24.10 -8.27
CA ARG A 529 0.09 -25.30 -9.09
C ARG A 529 -1.37 -25.54 -9.49
N TRP A 530 -1.59 -26.20 -10.64
CA TRP A 530 -2.93 -26.44 -11.19
C TRP A 530 -3.90 -27.13 -10.21
N GLU A 531 -3.38 -27.95 -9.29
CA GLU A 531 -4.17 -28.60 -8.24
C GLU A 531 -4.73 -27.60 -7.21
N ASP A 532 -4.08 -26.45 -7.02
CA ASP A 532 -4.48 -25.37 -6.11
C ASP A 532 -5.43 -24.34 -6.76
N SER A 533 -5.51 -24.31 -8.10
CA SER A 533 -6.37 -23.38 -8.86
C SER A 533 -7.80 -23.91 -9.09
N VAL A 534 -8.01 -25.23 -9.09
CA VAL A 534 -9.37 -25.81 -9.28
C VAL A 534 -10.33 -25.39 -8.16
N ILE A 535 -9.82 -25.14 -6.96
CA ILE A 535 -10.61 -24.66 -5.82
C ILE A 535 -11.06 -23.19 -6.01
N ASP A 536 -10.35 -22.40 -6.81
CA ASP A 536 -10.70 -21.01 -7.09
C ASP A 536 -11.74 -20.89 -8.24
N ASP A 537 -11.82 -21.87 -9.15
CA ASP A 537 -12.75 -21.89 -10.29
C ASP A 537 -14.13 -22.52 -9.96
N GLU A 538 -14.25 -23.31 -8.88
CA GLU A 538 -15.52 -23.94 -8.46
C GLU A 538 -16.58 -22.94 -7.92
N TYR A 539 -16.29 -21.65 -7.88
CA TYR A 539 -17.22 -20.59 -7.44
C TYR A 539 -17.77 -19.71 -8.57
N PHE A 540 -17.50 -20.05 -9.83
CA PHE A 540 -18.13 -19.42 -11.01
C PHE A 540 -19.32 -20.22 -11.57
N SER A 541 -20.00 -21.03 -10.75
CA SER A 541 -21.26 -21.70 -11.09
C SER A 541 -22.46 -21.08 -10.39
#